data_AF-A0A0B5QJH6-F1
#
_entry.id   AF-A0A0B5QJH6-F1
#
_cell.length_a   1.000
_cell.length_b   1.000
_cell.length_c   1.000
_cell.angle_alpha   90.00
_cell.angle_beta   90.00
_cell.angle_gamma   90.00
#
_symmetry.space_group_name_H-M   'P 1'
#
loop_
_entity.id
_entity.type
_entity.pdbx_description
1 polymer ?
#
loop_
_entity_poly.entity_id
_entity_poly.type
_entity_poly.pdbx_seq_one_letter_code
_entity_poly.pdbx_strand_id
1 'polypeptide(L)'
;MGNNRDLIRYSKILLSAYLIIGLILIFSSSMVLDLSLNILTITGIFVACTLVYGVLIRNKKYISTAIIVALLYVGAIIIYSPLISYNAHRNLIGNIEEMDFSSQIEYIDINQLPIIDKELAYKLADKKLGEITSLGSQVSVGQLTLQSVNGQLCYVGPLEHSSFLKWISNREGTIGYIKVSATNQNDVELVTQLDGKDIRLKYLNSAYFLSDLNRAAYFRDMKAGHTDYTFELDDSGRPYWVITRYDTGVGITEEKAIGALVMDAQTGESTIYNIDNLPEWVDRIQPMKYINRYINKWGELVHGVLNFTDKDKLKTTTDGMNIIYDKGVCYYYTGITSVGSDESLVGFMLTNTRTGETKMYKTAGATEEAGMRSAEGKVQQYGYKATFPYLINIQNEPTYFMTLKDSNGLVKQYAMVNVKNYNTVGVGDTLQATLNKYLEGLTNTNISLESGNQEEVIRGEVERIGLVIKEGTSIYDIKLKNNENIFSVSTEISREVALTQVNDSVEMKFIKVGDNRYIITNSFSNLSFVNSEE
;
A
#
# COMPACT_ATOMS: atom_id res chain seq x y z
N MET A 1 60.99 14.77 21.48
CA MET A 1 60.61 15.80 20.48
C MET A 1 60.01 15.24 19.18
N GLY A 2 60.44 14.08 18.66
CA GLY A 2 59.86 13.49 17.43
C GLY A 2 58.37 13.12 17.52
N ASN A 3 57.97 12.44 18.60
CA ASN A 3 56.61 11.91 18.78
C ASN A 3 55.50 13.00 18.77
N ASN A 4 55.82 14.23 19.19
CA ASN A 4 54.85 15.33 19.25
C ASN A 4 54.63 15.97 17.86
N ARG A 5 55.67 16.03 17.02
CA ARG A 5 55.54 16.50 15.63
C ARG A 5 54.74 15.53 14.78
N ASP A 6 54.95 14.23 14.96
CA ASP A 6 54.21 13.19 14.23
C ASP A 6 52.73 13.18 14.62
N LEU A 7 52.41 13.39 15.90
CA LEU A 7 51.05 13.51 16.38
C LEU A 7 50.33 14.75 15.82
N ILE A 8 51.01 15.90 15.79
CA ILE A 8 50.46 17.13 15.21
C ILE A 8 50.22 16.96 13.70
N ARG A 9 51.15 16.32 12.98
CA ARG A 9 51.02 16.07 11.54
C ARG A 9 49.86 15.12 11.24
N TYR A 10 49.74 14.03 11.99
CA TYR A 10 48.61 13.11 11.91
C TYR A 10 47.28 13.82 12.17
N SER A 11 47.20 14.61 13.25
CA SER A 11 45.96 15.32 13.64
C SER A 11 45.52 16.30 12.55
N LYS A 12 46.45 16.99 11.90
CA LYS A 12 46.15 17.86 10.75
C LYS A 12 45.60 17.07 9.57
N ILE A 13 46.21 15.95 9.21
CA ILE A 13 45.74 15.10 8.10
C ILE A 13 44.34 14.56 8.39
N LEU A 14 44.12 14.05 9.59
CA LEU A 14 42.83 13.52 10.01
C LEU A 14 41.74 14.60 9.98
N LEU A 15 42.03 15.79 10.53
CA LEU A 15 41.11 16.92 10.49
C LEU A 15 40.80 17.36 9.06
N SER A 16 41.82 17.43 8.19
CA SER A 16 41.62 17.74 6.77
C SER A 16 40.76 16.70 6.06
N ALA A 17 40.94 15.41 6.35
CA ALA A 17 40.12 14.35 5.78
C ALA A 17 38.65 14.48 6.22
N TYR A 18 38.40 14.73 7.51
CA TYR A 18 37.04 14.99 8.01
C TYR A 18 36.42 16.24 7.39
N LEU A 19 37.17 17.32 7.23
CA LEU A 19 36.67 18.54 6.59
C LEU A 19 36.33 18.31 5.12
N ILE A 20 37.18 17.62 4.36
CA ILE A 20 36.95 17.31 2.95
C ILE A 20 35.71 16.43 2.80
N ILE A 21 35.61 15.36 3.58
CA ILE A 21 34.47 14.44 3.48
C ILE A 21 33.20 15.09 4.03
N GLY A 22 33.29 15.87 5.10
CA GLY A 22 32.17 16.68 5.60
C GLY A 22 31.66 17.64 4.53
N LEU A 23 32.55 18.31 3.78
CA LEU A 23 32.15 19.14 2.64
C LEU A 23 31.49 18.32 1.54
N ILE A 24 32.06 17.17 1.16
CA ILE A 24 31.46 16.27 0.17
C ILE A 24 30.05 15.85 0.59
N LEU A 25 29.86 15.45 1.85
CA LEU A 25 28.56 15.02 2.37
C LEU A 25 27.54 16.18 2.38
N ILE A 26 27.95 17.40 2.76
CA ILE A 26 27.10 18.60 2.64
C ILE A 26 26.70 18.83 1.18
N PHE A 27 27.64 18.69 0.24
CA PHE A 27 27.36 18.85 -1.18
C PHE A 27 26.46 17.75 -1.73
N SER A 28 26.54 16.52 -1.24
CA SER A 28 25.65 15.42 -1.60
C SER A 28 24.33 15.40 -0.83
N SER A 29 24.04 16.44 -0.01
CA SER A 29 22.84 16.52 0.83
C SER A 29 22.70 15.33 1.79
N SER A 30 23.84 14.74 2.17
CA SER A 30 23.90 13.65 3.14
C SER A 30 24.01 14.21 4.55
N MET A 31 23.44 13.50 5.52
CA MET A 31 23.55 13.83 6.94
C MET A 31 25.01 14.02 7.35
N VAL A 32 25.38 15.18 7.92
CA VAL A 32 26.76 15.41 8.43
C VAL A 32 26.80 15.59 9.94
N LEU A 33 25.71 16.08 10.53
CA LEU A 33 25.65 16.42 11.96
C LEU A 33 25.13 15.28 12.84
N ASP A 34 24.47 14.28 12.26
CA ASP A 34 24.01 13.12 12.99
C ASP A 34 25.15 12.11 13.18
N LEU A 35 25.61 11.95 14.43
CA LEU A 35 26.70 11.05 14.77
C LEU A 35 26.29 9.57 14.74
N SER A 36 25.02 9.24 15.03
CA SER A 36 24.56 7.84 15.11
C SER A 36 24.49 7.26 13.69
N LEU A 37 23.85 7.98 12.76
CA LEU A 37 23.69 7.57 11.37
C LEU A 37 25.02 7.60 10.59
N ASN A 38 25.95 8.49 10.95
CA ASN A 38 27.25 8.60 10.30
C ASN A 38 28.37 7.82 10.97
N ILE A 39 28.07 6.99 11.97
CA ILE A 39 29.10 6.27 12.73
C ILE A 39 30.03 5.45 11.82
N LEU A 40 29.50 4.81 10.77
CA LEU A 40 30.29 4.08 9.77
C LEU A 40 31.26 5.01 9.03
N THR A 41 30.77 6.15 8.55
CA THR A 41 31.59 7.12 7.83
C THR A 41 32.67 7.70 8.73
N ILE A 42 32.32 8.08 9.96
CA ILE A 42 33.24 8.67 10.92
C ILE A 42 34.35 7.67 11.29
N THR A 43 33.97 6.45 11.64
CA THR A 43 34.91 5.38 12.01
C THR A 43 35.75 4.92 10.81
N GLY A 44 35.14 4.81 9.63
CA GLY A 44 35.82 4.44 8.39
C GLY A 44 36.92 5.42 8.02
N ILE A 45 36.65 6.73 8.10
CA ILE A 45 37.65 7.79 7.87
C ILE A 45 38.79 7.67 8.87
N PHE A 46 38.46 7.50 10.16
CA PHE A 46 39.45 7.33 11.21
C PHE A 46 40.37 6.15 10.93
N VAL A 47 39.80 4.97 10.66
CA VAL A 47 40.55 3.73 10.39
C VAL A 47 41.42 3.90 9.15
N ALA A 48 40.87 4.40 8.04
CA ALA A 48 41.60 4.58 6.80
C ALA A 48 42.78 5.56 6.95
N CYS A 49 42.55 6.75 7.52
CA CYS A 49 43.60 7.75 7.73
C CYS A 49 44.69 7.25 8.67
N THR A 50 44.29 6.58 9.76
CA THR A 50 45.21 6.06 10.78
C THR A 50 46.05 4.90 10.25
N LEU A 51 45.44 4.01 9.46
CA LEU A 51 46.13 2.88 8.85
C LEU A 51 47.14 3.37 7.80
N VAL A 52 46.70 4.23 6.86
CA VAL A 52 47.56 4.78 5.80
C VAL A 52 48.73 5.55 6.41
N TYR A 53 48.46 6.43 7.38
CA TYR A 53 49.52 7.16 8.08
C TYR A 53 50.49 6.19 8.78
N GLY A 54 49.98 5.23 9.54
CA GLY A 54 50.78 4.23 10.24
C GLY A 54 51.68 3.40 9.33
N VAL A 55 51.20 3.02 8.15
CA VAL A 55 51.98 2.31 7.12
C VAL A 55 53.08 3.21 6.55
N LEU A 56 52.76 4.46 6.20
CA LEU A 56 53.72 5.43 5.63
C LEU A 56 54.90 5.72 6.59
N ILE A 57 54.61 5.88 7.88
CA ILE A 57 55.65 6.13 8.90
C ILE A 57 56.18 4.85 9.56
N ARG A 58 55.75 3.66 9.09
CA ARG A 58 56.11 2.33 9.62
C ARG A 58 55.96 2.21 11.14
N ASN A 59 54.95 2.87 11.70
CA ASN A 59 54.72 2.90 13.15
C ASN A 59 53.62 1.92 13.57
N LYS A 60 54.03 0.86 14.27
CA LYS A 60 53.14 -0.22 14.71
C LYS A 60 51.99 0.26 15.59
N LYS A 61 52.15 1.33 16.38
CA LYS A 61 51.09 1.82 17.29
C LYS A 61 49.87 2.34 16.53
N TYR A 62 50.08 3.10 15.45
CA TYR A 62 48.98 3.61 14.62
C TYR A 62 48.27 2.48 13.87
N ILE A 63 49.03 1.52 13.32
CA ILE A 63 48.46 0.33 12.67
C ILE A 63 47.61 -0.48 13.65
N SER A 64 48.14 -0.79 14.84
CA SER A 64 47.39 -1.49 15.88
C SER A 64 46.14 -0.72 16.33
N THR A 65 46.22 0.61 16.45
CA THR A 65 45.06 1.45 16.82
C THR A 65 43.96 1.37 15.76
N ALA A 66 44.32 1.50 14.47
CA ALA A 66 43.37 1.39 13.37
C ALA A 66 42.68 0.02 13.35
N ILE A 67 43.44 -1.06 13.53
CA ILE A 67 42.90 -2.44 13.59
C ILE A 67 41.98 -2.62 14.80
N ILE A 68 42.37 -2.14 15.99
CA ILE A 68 41.55 -2.25 17.20
C ILE A 68 40.22 -1.50 17.01
N VAL A 69 40.25 -0.28 16.49
CA VAL A 69 39.01 0.49 16.25
C VAL A 69 38.12 -0.18 15.19
N ALA A 70 38.72 -0.74 14.13
CA ALA A 70 37.96 -1.51 13.15
C ALA A 70 37.31 -2.76 13.77
N LEU A 71 38.04 -3.50 14.61
CA LEU A 71 37.51 -4.68 15.32
C LEU A 71 36.42 -4.31 16.32
N LEU A 72 36.55 -3.19 17.03
CA LEU A 72 35.51 -2.69 17.93
C LEU A 72 34.24 -2.32 17.16
N TYR A 73 34.38 -1.67 16.01
CA TYR A 73 33.24 -1.35 15.14
C TYR A 73 32.54 -2.60 14.61
N VAL A 74 33.30 -3.58 14.12
CA VAL A 74 32.75 -4.89 13.69
C VAL A 74 32.10 -5.63 14.86
N GLY A 75 32.71 -5.61 16.05
CA GLY A 75 32.14 -6.17 17.26
C GLY A 75 30.81 -5.52 17.63
N ALA A 76 30.71 -4.19 17.53
CA ALA A 76 29.46 -3.47 17.74
C ALA A 76 28.38 -3.86 16.73
N ILE A 77 28.71 -3.97 15.44
CA ILE A 77 27.78 -4.47 14.41
C ILE A 77 27.26 -5.87 14.79
N ILE A 78 28.15 -6.78 15.19
CA ILE A 78 27.77 -8.15 15.55
C ILE A 78 26.83 -8.15 16.77
N ILE A 79 27.14 -7.36 17.81
CA ILE A 79 26.30 -7.21 19.01
C ILE A 79 24.91 -6.70 18.64
N TYR A 80 24.82 -5.67 17.78
CA TYR A 80 23.55 -5.11 17.33
C TYR A 80 22.92 -5.83 16.14
N SER A 81 23.52 -6.92 15.66
CA SER A 81 22.97 -7.68 14.55
C SER A 81 21.81 -8.57 15.00
N PRO A 82 20.98 -9.07 14.07
CA PRO A 82 19.96 -10.07 14.37
C PRO A 82 20.52 -11.34 15.01
N LEU A 83 21.82 -11.64 14.89
CA LEU A 83 22.43 -12.83 15.49
C LEU A 83 22.41 -12.81 17.02
N ILE A 84 22.65 -11.64 17.62
CA ILE A 84 22.73 -11.47 19.07
C ILE A 84 21.50 -10.73 19.58
N SER A 85 21.15 -9.62 18.93
CA SER A 85 20.03 -8.74 19.33
C SER A 85 18.70 -9.11 18.68
N TYR A 86 18.46 -10.40 18.40
CA TYR A 86 17.26 -10.85 17.68
C TYR A 86 15.95 -10.34 18.31
N ASN A 87 15.84 -10.30 19.64
CA ASN A 87 14.67 -9.76 20.35
C ASN A 87 14.43 -8.27 20.04
N ALA A 88 15.49 -7.46 19.97
CA ALA A 88 15.37 -6.04 19.65
C ALA A 88 14.87 -5.84 18.22
N HIS A 89 15.38 -6.63 17.27
CA HIS A 89 14.90 -6.63 15.88
C HIS A 89 13.45 -7.11 15.77
N ARG A 90 13.09 -8.16 16.51
CA ARG A 90 11.73 -8.72 16.53
C ARG A 90 10.71 -7.71 17.04
N ASN A 91 11.08 -6.93 18.05
CA ASN A 91 10.19 -5.98 18.72
C ASN A 91 10.06 -4.63 17.97
N LEU A 92 10.75 -4.43 16.84
CA LEU A 92 10.65 -3.19 16.07
C LEU A 92 9.25 -2.93 15.50
N ILE A 93 8.52 -3.99 15.15
CA ILE A 93 7.12 -3.90 14.69
C ILE A 93 6.15 -3.54 15.82
N GLY A 94 6.59 -3.60 17.08
CA GLY A 94 5.73 -3.41 18.25
C GLY A 94 4.91 -4.67 18.59
N ASN A 95 3.84 -4.46 19.34
CA ASN A 95 2.90 -5.53 19.69
C ASN A 95 1.93 -5.74 18.54
N ILE A 96 1.83 -6.98 18.06
CA ILE A 96 0.86 -7.36 17.04
C ILE A 96 -0.41 -7.83 17.74
N GLU A 97 -1.51 -7.14 17.48
CA GLU A 97 -2.83 -7.56 17.93
C GLU A 97 -3.37 -8.64 16.97
N GLU A 98 -3.58 -9.85 17.48
CA GLU A 98 -4.15 -10.96 16.70
C GLU A 98 -5.67 -10.95 16.78
N MET A 99 -6.34 -11.01 15.64
CA MET A 99 -7.79 -11.01 15.51
C MET A 99 -8.26 -12.07 14.52
N ASP A 100 -9.51 -12.51 14.66
CA ASP A 100 -10.16 -13.38 13.67
C ASP A 100 -10.82 -12.53 12.58
N PHE A 101 -10.65 -12.92 11.32
CA PHE A 101 -11.16 -12.17 10.15
C PHE A 101 -12.64 -11.78 10.26
N SER A 102 -13.46 -12.72 10.71
CA SER A 102 -14.92 -12.57 10.79
C SER A 102 -15.38 -11.55 11.82
N SER A 103 -14.51 -11.12 12.74
CA SER A 103 -14.93 -10.37 13.92
C SER A 103 -14.92 -8.85 13.76
N GLN A 104 -14.11 -8.26 12.86
CA GLN A 104 -13.90 -6.79 12.86
C GLN A 104 -13.47 -6.12 11.54
N ILE A 105 -13.35 -6.81 10.40
CA ILE A 105 -13.19 -6.09 9.12
C ILE A 105 -14.54 -5.57 8.69
N GLU A 106 -14.75 -4.28 8.93
CA GLU A 106 -15.87 -3.55 8.40
C GLU A 106 -15.89 -3.65 6.87
N TYR A 107 -17.10 -3.75 6.32
CA TYR A 107 -17.32 -3.90 4.89
C TYR A 107 -16.70 -2.71 4.15
N ILE A 108 -15.58 -2.94 3.47
CA ILE A 108 -15.05 -1.98 2.51
C ILE A 108 -16.11 -1.82 1.43
N ASP A 109 -16.62 -0.60 1.25
CA ASP A 109 -17.57 -0.29 0.19
C ASP A 109 -16.92 -0.63 -1.15
N ILE A 110 -17.55 -1.53 -1.90
CA ILE A 110 -17.09 -2.01 -3.20
C ILE A 110 -16.85 -0.84 -4.17
N ASN A 111 -17.62 0.25 -4.03
CA ASN A 111 -17.49 1.44 -4.88
C ASN A 111 -16.28 2.31 -4.53
N GLN A 112 -15.69 2.12 -3.35
CA GLN A 112 -14.48 2.82 -2.91
C GLN A 112 -13.21 2.01 -3.19
N LEU A 113 -13.34 0.80 -3.75
CA LEU A 113 -12.18 -0.01 -4.08
C LEU A 113 -11.37 0.65 -5.19
N PRO A 114 -10.05 0.82 -5.01
CA PRO A 114 -9.18 1.32 -6.05
C PRO A 114 -9.14 0.33 -7.23
N ILE A 115 -9.74 0.74 -8.35
CA ILE A 115 -9.71 0.01 -9.62
C ILE A 115 -8.56 0.45 -10.52
N ILE A 116 -7.88 1.52 -10.14
CA ILE A 116 -6.72 2.07 -10.86
C ILE A 116 -5.51 1.81 -10.00
N ASP A 117 -4.49 1.20 -10.58
CA ASP A 117 -3.18 1.10 -9.92
C ASP A 117 -2.26 2.25 -10.34
N LYS A 118 -1.09 2.32 -9.70
CA LYS A 118 -0.13 3.40 -9.93
C LYS A 118 0.32 3.52 -11.40
N GLU A 119 0.47 2.41 -12.11
CA GLU A 119 0.91 2.42 -13.51
C GLU A 119 -0.17 2.99 -14.43
N LEU A 120 -1.43 2.56 -14.25
CA LEU A 120 -2.54 3.09 -15.02
C LEU A 120 -2.79 4.56 -14.68
N ALA A 121 -2.71 4.94 -13.41
CA ALA A 121 -2.83 6.33 -12.97
C ALA A 121 -1.77 7.21 -13.66
N TYR A 122 -0.53 6.74 -13.78
CA TYR A 122 0.54 7.46 -14.47
C TYR A 122 0.23 7.64 -15.97
N LYS A 123 -0.28 6.60 -16.64
CA LYS A 123 -0.70 6.68 -18.05
C LYS A 123 -1.85 7.68 -18.26
N LEU A 124 -2.83 7.69 -17.36
CA LEU A 124 -3.95 8.62 -17.40
C LEU A 124 -3.49 10.06 -17.16
N ALA A 125 -2.59 10.25 -16.19
CA ALA A 125 -1.97 11.54 -15.90
C ALA A 125 -1.15 12.09 -17.08
N ASP A 126 -0.29 11.25 -17.67
CA ASP A 126 0.56 11.62 -18.81
C ASP A 126 -0.27 11.98 -20.04
N LYS A 127 -1.32 11.19 -20.32
CA LYS A 127 -2.29 11.50 -21.38
C LYS A 127 -2.96 12.86 -21.15
N LYS A 128 -3.42 13.14 -19.92
CA LYS A 128 -4.07 14.40 -19.59
C LYS A 128 -3.14 15.60 -19.74
N LEU A 129 -1.88 15.43 -19.35
CA LEU A 129 -0.85 16.46 -19.53
C LEU A 129 -0.57 16.72 -21.02
N GLY A 130 -0.55 15.66 -21.84
CA GLY A 130 -0.33 15.75 -23.29
C GLY A 130 -1.44 16.47 -24.07
N GLU A 131 -2.67 16.52 -23.53
CA GLU A 131 -3.78 17.31 -24.12
C GLU A 131 -3.48 18.82 -24.12
N ILE A 132 -2.57 19.29 -23.25
CA ILE A 132 -2.23 20.70 -23.11
C ILE A 132 -0.88 20.96 -23.78
N THR A 133 -0.94 21.41 -25.03
CA THR A 133 0.24 21.59 -25.91
C THR A 133 1.34 22.48 -25.31
N SER A 134 0.98 23.47 -24.50
CA SER A 134 1.95 24.38 -23.87
C SER A 134 2.78 23.72 -22.77
N LEU A 135 2.29 22.64 -22.15
CA LEU A 135 2.88 22.00 -20.97
C LEU A 135 3.68 20.74 -21.28
N GLY A 136 3.27 19.96 -22.28
CA GLY A 136 3.87 18.66 -22.59
C GLY A 136 5.37 18.68 -22.93
N SER A 137 5.97 19.84 -23.22
CA SER A 137 7.44 19.98 -23.42
C SER A 137 8.18 20.62 -22.25
N GLN A 138 7.45 21.18 -21.28
CA GLN A 138 8.02 21.95 -20.16
C GLN A 138 8.12 21.14 -18.89
N VAL A 139 7.13 20.26 -18.66
CA VAL A 139 6.98 19.50 -17.43
C VAL A 139 6.69 18.04 -17.73
N SER A 140 6.92 17.19 -16.74
CA SER A 140 6.57 15.76 -16.74
C SER A 140 5.80 15.42 -15.46
N VAL A 141 4.98 14.37 -15.49
CA VAL A 141 4.31 13.89 -14.29
C VAL A 141 5.34 13.29 -13.32
N GLY A 142 5.35 13.76 -12.07
CA GLY A 142 6.19 13.23 -11.02
C GLY A 142 5.67 11.91 -10.44
N GLN A 143 6.27 11.47 -9.33
CA GLN A 143 5.81 10.27 -8.66
C GLN A 143 4.40 10.46 -8.08
N LEU A 144 3.47 9.63 -8.52
CA LEU A 144 2.11 9.58 -7.98
C LEU A 144 2.07 8.88 -6.61
N THR A 145 1.37 9.49 -5.66
CA THR A 145 1.12 8.99 -4.31
C THR A 145 -0.39 8.81 -4.12
N LEU A 146 -0.79 7.59 -3.74
CA LEU A 146 -2.17 7.27 -3.37
C LEU A 146 -2.49 7.87 -1.99
N GLN A 147 -3.53 8.69 -1.92
CA GLN A 147 -3.93 9.43 -0.73
C GLN A 147 -5.45 9.68 -0.72
N SER A 148 -6.00 9.94 0.46
CA SER A 148 -7.41 10.28 0.65
C SER A 148 -7.55 11.80 0.78
N VAL A 149 -8.05 12.45 -0.27
CA VAL A 149 -8.29 13.91 -0.27
C VAL A 149 -9.78 14.16 -0.15
N ASN A 150 -10.23 14.77 0.95
CA ASN A 150 -11.65 15.05 1.21
C ASN A 150 -12.56 13.80 1.06
N GLY A 151 -12.09 12.64 1.50
CA GLY A 151 -12.81 11.36 1.42
C GLY A 151 -12.82 10.71 0.03
N GLN A 152 -12.08 11.26 -0.94
CA GLN A 152 -11.90 10.67 -2.26
C GLN A 152 -10.48 10.08 -2.38
N LEU A 153 -10.43 8.79 -2.69
CA LEU A 153 -9.16 8.11 -2.93
C LEU A 153 -8.60 8.51 -4.30
N CYS A 154 -7.42 9.14 -4.32
CA CYS A 154 -6.80 9.62 -5.54
C CYS A 154 -5.27 9.46 -5.53
N TYR A 155 -4.72 9.34 -6.72
CA TYR A 155 -3.29 9.46 -6.97
C TYR A 155 -2.96 10.91 -7.28
N VAL A 156 -2.08 11.51 -6.49
CA VAL A 156 -1.61 12.88 -6.71
C VAL A 156 -0.12 12.87 -7.01
N GLY A 157 0.31 13.68 -7.97
CA GLY A 157 1.73 13.85 -8.28
C GLY A 157 2.05 15.26 -8.75
N PRO A 158 3.23 15.78 -8.38
CA PRO A 158 3.65 17.10 -8.80
C PRO A 158 3.96 17.10 -10.31
N LEU A 159 3.87 18.27 -10.95
CA LEU A 159 4.52 18.44 -12.23
C LEU A 159 6.00 18.72 -12.02
N GLU A 160 6.86 17.86 -12.52
CA GLU A 160 8.31 17.95 -12.42
C GLU A 160 8.88 18.72 -13.63
N HIS A 161 10.05 19.33 -13.50
CA HIS A 161 10.78 19.90 -14.62
C HIS A 161 11.24 18.78 -15.56
N SER A 162 11.00 18.93 -16.86
CA SER A 162 11.42 17.91 -17.84
C SER A 162 12.93 17.85 -18.07
N SER A 163 13.68 18.90 -17.72
CA SER A 163 15.15 18.93 -17.83
C SER A 163 15.77 20.07 -17.03
N PHE A 164 17.11 19.99 -16.84
CA PHE A 164 17.91 21.04 -16.22
C PHE A 164 17.72 22.43 -16.86
N LEU A 165 17.71 22.52 -18.19
CA LEU A 165 17.52 23.80 -18.89
C LEU A 165 16.13 24.40 -18.62
N LYS A 166 15.10 23.54 -18.52
CA LYS A 166 13.74 23.96 -18.19
C LYS A 166 13.64 24.46 -16.76
N TRP A 167 14.32 23.81 -15.82
CA TRP A 167 14.48 24.30 -14.45
C TRP A 167 15.16 25.68 -14.42
N ILE A 168 16.26 25.89 -15.16
CA ILE A 168 16.91 27.22 -15.24
C ILE A 168 15.96 28.30 -15.77
N SER A 169 15.18 28.00 -16.82
CA SER A 169 14.25 28.95 -17.41
C SER A 169 13.03 29.24 -16.52
N ASN A 170 12.70 28.33 -15.59
CA ASN A 170 11.51 28.41 -14.76
C ASN A 170 11.86 28.33 -13.26
N ARG A 171 12.60 29.34 -12.76
CA ARG A 171 13.05 29.38 -11.37
C ARG A 171 11.94 29.63 -10.34
N GLU A 172 10.79 30.11 -10.79
CA GLU A 172 9.63 30.34 -9.93
C GLU A 172 8.92 29.03 -9.55
N GLY A 173 9.17 27.95 -10.30
CA GLY A 173 8.59 26.63 -10.04
C GLY A 173 7.66 26.16 -11.16
N THR A 174 7.45 24.85 -11.26
CA THR A 174 6.49 24.26 -12.21
C THR A 174 5.07 24.58 -11.81
N ILE A 175 4.14 24.44 -12.77
CA ILE A 175 2.76 24.81 -12.54
C ILE A 175 1.93 23.64 -12.02
N GLY A 176 1.44 23.73 -10.79
CA GLY A 176 0.42 22.80 -10.30
C GLY A 176 0.83 21.33 -10.19
N TYR A 177 -0.18 20.48 -10.04
CA TYR A 177 -0.06 19.03 -9.87
C TYR A 177 -1.23 18.33 -10.57
N ILE A 178 -1.11 17.02 -10.74
CA ILE A 178 -2.16 16.19 -11.33
C ILE A 178 -2.81 15.31 -10.27
N LYS A 179 -4.13 15.18 -10.33
CA LYS A 179 -4.95 14.34 -9.46
C LYS A 179 -5.71 13.35 -10.35
N VAL A 180 -5.56 12.06 -10.07
CA VAL A 180 -6.23 10.97 -10.78
C VAL A 180 -7.06 10.20 -9.76
N SER A 181 -8.37 10.07 -9.98
CA SER A 181 -9.21 9.25 -9.10
C SER A 181 -8.74 7.79 -9.09
N ALA A 182 -8.71 7.13 -7.95
CA ALA A 182 -8.39 5.70 -7.88
C ALA A 182 -9.59 4.81 -8.25
N THR A 183 -10.80 5.37 -8.29
CA THR A 183 -12.07 4.66 -8.51
C THR A 183 -12.72 4.97 -9.86
N ASN A 184 -12.26 6.00 -10.58
CA ASN A 184 -12.82 6.41 -11.88
C ASN A 184 -11.73 6.80 -12.89
N GLN A 185 -11.61 6.03 -13.97
CA GLN A 185 -10.58 6.24 -15.01
C GLN A 185 -10.75 7.54 -15.82
N ASN A 186 -11.97 8.11 -15.83
CA ASN A 186 -12.25 9.34 -16.57
C ASN A 186 -12.05 10.60 -15.72
N ASP A 187 -11.79 10.44 -14.42
CA ASP A 187 -11.62 11.55 -13.49
C ASP A 187 -10.13 11.85 -13.29
N VAL A 188 -9.62 12.70 -14.18
CA VAL A 188 -8.24 13.18 -14.17
C VAL A 188 -8.24 14.70 -14.24
N GLU A 189 -7.73 15.32 -13.20
CA GLU A 189 -7.73 16.77 -13.02
C GLU A 189 -6.30 17.31 -12.98
N LEU A 190 -6.04 18.33 -13.79
CA LEU A 190 -4.84 19.15 -13.67
C LEU A 190 -5.16 20.38 -12.83
N VAL A 191 -4.64 20.43 -11.60
CA VAL A 191 -4.87 21.54 -10.68
C VAL A 191 -3.71 22.53 -10.80
N THR A 192 -4.00 23.71 -11.36
CA THR A 192 -2.99 24.76 -11.59
C THR A 192 -3.20 25.99 -10.71
N GLN A 193 -4.38 26.14 -10.11
CA GLN A 193 -4.75 27.27 -9.28
C GLN A 193 -5.46 26.79 -8.01
N LEU A 194 -5.17 27.45 -6.89
CA LEU A 194 -5.84 27.28 -5.61
C LEU A 194 -6.29 28.66 -5.13
N ASP A 195 -7.57 28.82 -4.75
CA ASP A 195 -8.13 30.10 -4.27
C ASP A 195 -7.83 31.30 -5.19
N GLY A 196 -7.84 31.08 -6.51
CA GLY A 196 -7.54 32.10 -7.52
C GLY A 196 -6.06 32.49 -7.63
N LYS A 197 -5.14 31.74 -7.01
CA LYS A 197 -3.68 31.93 -7.11
C LYS A 197 -3.04 30.76 -7.86
N ASP A 198 -2.09 31.07 -8.73
CA ASP A 198 -1.30 30.05 -9.43
C ASP A 198 -0.47 29.22 -8.44
N ILE A 199 -0.52 27.89 -8.60
CA ILE A 199 0.32 26.96 -7.86
C ILE A 199 1.68 26.88 -8.54
N ARG A 200 2.75 27.20 -7.81
CA ARG A 200 4.13 27.17 -8.30
C ARG A 200 5.00 26.27 -7.44
N LEU A 201 5.22 25.03 -7.89
CA LEU A 201 6.02 24.04 -7.17
C LEU A 201 7.51 24.33 -7.40
N LYS A 202 8.17 24.82 -6.36
CA LYS A 202 9.59 25.22 -6.43
C LYS A 202 10.51 24.12 -5.93
N TYR A 203 10.07 23.37 -4.92
CA TYR A 203 10.84 22.32 -4.28
C TYR A 203 10.39 20.98 -4.84
N LEU A 204 11.25 20.34 -5.62
CA LEU A 204 10.92 19.21 -6.48
C LEU A 204 12.10 18.25 -6.59
N ASN A 205 11.85 17.00 -6.96
CA ASN A 205 12.93 16.03 -7.21
C ASN A 205 13.73 16.37 -8.47
N SER A 206 13.08 16.99 -9.45
CA SER A 206 13.71 17.46 -10.69
C SER A 206 14.39 18.83 -10.56
N ALA A 207 14.27 19.51 -9.41
CA ALA A 207 14.89 20.80 -9.18
C ALA A 207 16.36 20.66 -8.74
N TYR A 208 17.11 21.75 -8.82
CA TYR A 208 18.56 21.74 -8.57
C TYR A 208 18.96 22.73 -7.46
N PHE A 209 20.17 22.53 -6.93
CA PHE A 209 20.77 23.33 -5.87
C PHE A 209 19.84 23.43 -4.65
N LEU A 210 19.51 24.63 -4.17
CA LEU A 210 18.70 24.82 -2.96
C LEU A 210 17.20 24.52 -3.16
N SER A 211 16.76 24.36 -4.40
CA SER A 211 15.40 23.94 -4.74
C SER A 211 15.28 22.42 -4.90
N ASP A 212 16.39 21.70 -4.99
CA ASP A 212 16.40 20.23 -4.93
C ASP A 212 15.74 19.77 -3.63
N LEU A 213 14.74 18.89 -3.73
CA LEU A 213 13.92 18.45 -2.60
C LEU A 213 14.76 17.85 -1.46
N ASN A 214 15.70 16.97 -1.78
CA ASN A 214 16.55 16.32 -0.77
C ASN A 214 17.43 17.36 -0.05
N ARG A 215 18.05 18.28 -0.80
CA ARG A 215 18.86 19.36 -0.23
C ARG A 215 18.03 20.31 0.61
N ALA A 216 16.84 20.66 0.13
CA ALA A 216 15.93 21.55 0.81
C ALA A 216 15.53 20.97 2.16
N ALA A 217 15.12 19.70 2.19
CA ALA A 217 14.78 18.95 3.41
C ALA A 217 15.97 18.90 4.38
N TYR A 218 17.15 18.55 3.87
CA TYR A 218 18.38 18.47 4.68
C TYR A 218 18.68 19.77 5.43
N PHE A 219 18.64 20.92 4.77
CA PHE A 219 18.93 22.21 5.43
C PHE A 219 17.87 22.66 6.43
N ARG A 220 16.66 22.10 6.36
CA ARG A 220 15.56 22.38 7.29
C ARG A 220 15.59 21.48 8.51
N ASP A 221 16.13 20.29 8.35
CA ASP A 221 16.29 19.32 9.43
C ASP A 221 17.60 18.56 9.32
N MET A 222 18.66 19.07 9.94
CA MET A 222 19.97 18.42 9.93
C MET A 222 20.15 17.40 11.06
N LYS A 223 19.07 17.05 11.79
CA LYS A 223 19.14 16.28 13.04
C LYS A 223 18.62 14.84 12.94
N ALA A 224 18.01 14.46 11.82
CA ALA A 224 17.46 13.13 11.61
C ALA A 224 17.52 12.76 10.13
N GLY A 225 17.70 11.47 9.83
CA GLY A 225 17.71 10.99 8.46
C GLY A 225 16.37 11.24 7.75
N HIS A 226 16.41 11.47 6.45
CA HIS A 226 15.20 11.67 5.62
C HIS A 226 15.04 10.53 4.62
N THR A 227 13.84 9.99 4.53
CA THR A 227 13.49 8.95 3.57
C THR A 227 12.02 9.05 3.18
N ASP A 228 11.60 8.23 2.22
CA ASP A 228 10.20 8.11 1.77
C ASP A 228 9.51 9.48 1.57
N TYR A 229 9.94 10.20 0.54
CA TYR A 229 9.38 11.50 0.19
C TYR A 229 8.05 11.29 -0.52
N THR A 230 6.97 11.82 0.05
CA THR A 230 5.62 11.64 -0.46
C THR A 230 4.99 13.00 -0.75
N PHE A 231 4.30 13.11 -1.88
CA PHE A 231 3.62 14.33 -2.27
C PHE A 231 2.17 14.21 -1.86
N GLU A 232 1.76 14.97 -0.85
CA GLU A 232 0.43 14.91 -0.23
C GLU A 232 -0.23 16.29 -0.25
N LEU A 233 -1.55 16.31 -0.33
CA LEU A 233 -2.37 17.51 -0.29
C LEU A 233 -3.01 17.63 1.09
N ASP A 234 -3.05 18.85 1.64
CA ASP A 234 -3.94 19.10 2.77
C ASP A 234 -5.42 19.18 2.32
N ASP A 235 -6.33 19.33 3.28
CA ASP A 235 -7.78 19.39 3.02
C ASP A 235 -8.18 20.55 2.10
N SER A 236 -7.36 21.61 2.04
CA SER A 236 -7.56 22.75 1.14
C SER A 236 -7.06 22.50 -0.29
N GLY A 237 -6.34 21.39 -0.52
CA GLY A 237 -5.67 21.08 -1.79
C GLY A 237 -4.27 21.69 -1.90
N ARG A 238 -3.72 22.22 -0.81
CA ARG A 238 -2.38 22.82 -0.82
C ARG A 238 -1.32 21.71 -0.80
N PRO A 239 -0.32 21.75 -1.70
CA PRO A 239 0.63 20.66 -1.86
C PRO A 239 1.82 20.72 -0.89
N TYR A 240 2.10 19.60 -0.22
CA TYR A 240 3.23 19.41 0.67
C TYR A 240 4.05 18.18 0.29
N TRP A 241 5.33 18.24 0.63
CA TRP A 241 6.17 17.07 0.78
C TRP A 241 6.11 16.60 2.23
N VAL A 242 5.57 15.40 2.44
CA VAL A 242 5.66 14.69 3.72
C VAL A 242 6.88 13.77 3.63
N ILE A 243 7.89 14.06 4.45
CA ILE A 243 9.20 13.41 4.39
C ILE A 243 9.41 12.68 5.70
N THR A 244 9.52 11.37 5.64
CA THR A 244 9.76 10.56 6.83
C THR A 244 11.10 10.90 7.45
N ARG A 245 11.07 11.23 8.74
CA ARG A 245 12.25 11.39 9.59
C ARG A 245 12.54 10.07 10.27
N TYR A 246 13.79 9.62 10.23
CA TYR A 246 14.22 8.38 10.85
C TYR A 246 15.51 8.56 11.66
N ASP A 247 15.70 7.67 12.63
CA ASP A 247 16.94 7.50 13.40
C ASP A 247 17.17 5.99 13.61
N THR A 248 18.22 5.64 14.34
CA THR A 248 18.56 4.28 14.71
C THR A 248 17.48 3.62 15.60
N GLY A 249 17.03 2.43 15.21
CA GLY A 249 16.08 1.60 15.94
C GLY A 249 16.73 0.51 16.79
N VAL A 250 17.77 -0.14 16.26
CA VAL A 250 18.58 -1.16 16.97
C VAL A 250 20.04 -0.81 16.80
N GLY A 251 20.63 -0.18 17.81
CA GLY A 251 22.04 0.22 17.80
C GLY A 251 22.41 1.03 16.57
N ILE A 252 23.16 0.44 15.64
CA ILE A 252 23.60 1.08 14.38
C ILE A 252 23.18 0.28 13.14
N THR A 253 22.35 -0.76 13.30
CA THR A 253 22.03 -1.74 12.25
C THR A 253 20.64 -1.57 11.66
N GLU A 254 19.71 -0.97 12.41
CA GLU A 254 18.35 -0.70 11.94
C GLU A 254 18.00 0.76 12.02
N GLU A 255 17.26 1.21 11.02
CA GLU A 255 16.59 2.51 10.98
C GLU A 255 15.14 2.35 11.44
N LYS A 256 14.60 3.37 12.11
CA LYS A 256 13.21 3.48 12.57
C LYS A 256 12.68 4.89 12.33
N ALA A 257 11.45 4.99 11.81
CA ALA A 257 10.78 6.27 11.67
C ALA A 257 10.47 6.88 13.05
N ILE A 258 10.75 8.18 13.20
CA ILE A 258 10.55 8.94 14.43
C ILE A 258 9.56 10.10 14.25
N GLY A 259 9.12 10.36 13.02
CA GLY A 259 8.18 11.44 12.70
C GLY A 259 8.29 11.84 11.23
N ALA A 260 7.89 13.07 10.90
CA ALA A 260 8.03 13.61 9.55
C ALA A 260 8.40 15.09 9.53
N LEU A 261 9.09 15.49 8.47
CA LEU A 261 9.26 16.88 8.07
C LEU A 261 8.20 17.15 7.00
N VAL A 262 7.23 18.00 7.34
CA VAL A 262 6.20 18.45 6.39
C VAL A 262 6.66 19.77 5.81
N MET A 263 6.88 19.81 4.50
CA MET A 263 7.39 20.97 3.79
C MET A 263 6.43 21.41 2.69
N ASP A 264 6.03 22.68 2.69
CA ASP A 264 5.23 23.24 1.61
C ASP A 264 6.01 23.22 0.29
N ALA A 265 5.42 22.66 -0.77
CA ALA A 265 6.12 22.42 -2.03
C ALA A 265 6.43 23.72 -2.82
N GLN A 266 5.77 24.84 -2.49
CA GLN A 266 5.92 26.12 -3.19
C GLN A 266 6.94 27.05 -2.50
N THR A 267 6.76 27.23 -1.20
CA THR A 267 7.51 28.17 -0.35
C THR A 267 8.69 27.49 0.35
N GLY A 268 8.58 26.19 0.59
CA GLY A 268 9.53 25.43 1.39
C GLY A 268 9.47 25.82 2.87
N GLU A 269 8.41 26.46 3.37
CA GLU A 269 8.18 26.52 4.81
C GLU A 269 7.99 25.10 5.34
N SER A 270 8.50 24.80 6.54
CA SER A 270 8.50 23.43 7.03
C SER A 270 8.32 23.33 8.52
N THR A 271 7.62 22.29 8.93
CA THR A 271 7.36 21.96 10.32
C THR A 271 7.75 20.51 10.58
N ILE A 272 8.44 20.28 11.68
CA ILE A 272 8.81 18.95 12.14
C ILE A 272 7.72 18.44 13.08
N TYR A 273 7.22 17.25 12.78
CA TYR A 273 6.26 16.52 13.59
C TYR A 273 6.87 15.22 14.08
N ASN A 274 6.49 14.81 15.28
CA ASN A 274 6.62 13.46 15.79
C ASN A 274 5.40 12.64 15.34
N ILE A 275 5.43 11.33 15.55
CA ILE A 275 4.34 10.43 15.13
C ILE A 275 2.97 10.85 15.71
N ASP A 276 2.94 11.26 16.98
CA ASP A 276 1.69 11.52 17.72
C ASP A 276 1.03 12.87 17.40
N ASN A 277 1.75 13.81 16.76
CA ASN A 277 1.28 15.17 16.54
C ASN A 277 1.18 15.55 15.06
N LEU A 278 1.13 14.56 14.17
CA LEU A 278 0.94 14.78 12.74
C LEU A 278 -0.46 15.32 12.44
N PRO A 279 -0.59 16.25 11.47
CA PRO A 279 -1.89 16.65 10.93
C PRO A 279 -2.67 15.44 10.41
N GLU A 280 -4.00 15.49 10.49
CA GLU A 280 -4.88 14.36 10.11
C GLU A 280 -4.85 14.05 8.62
N TRP A 281 -4.63 15.05 7.76
CA TRP A 281 -4.51 14.87 6.31
C TRP A 281 -3.23 14.15 5.88
N VAL A 282 -2.26 13.96 6.79
CA VAL A 282 -1.03 13.24 6.49
C VAL A 282 -1.27 11.73 6.55
N ASP A 283 -1.25 11.10 5.39
CA ASP A 283 -1.60 9.69 5.24
C ASP A 283 -0.43 8.77 5.59
N ARG A 284 0.81 9.13 5.20
CA ARG A 284 1.96 8.20 5.31
C ARG A 284 3.22 8.83 5.88
N ILE A 285 3.77 8.20 6.92
CA ILE A 285 5.11 8.48 7.46
C ILE A 285 5.94 7.23 7.81
N GLN A 286 5.33 6.05 7.81
CA GLN A 286 6.05 4.79 7.98
C GLN A 286 6.46 4.28 6.61
N PRO A 287 7.76 4.17 6.28
CA PRO A 287 8.17 3.66 4.99
C PRO A 287 7.82 2.19 4.84
N MET A 288 7.18 1.81 3.73
CA MET A 288 6.81 0.43 3.42
C MET A 288 7.98 -0.55 3.58
N LYS A 289 9.19 -0.15 3.14
CA LYS A 289 10.42 -0.93 3.27
C LYS A 289 10.79 -1.25 4.73
N TYR A 290 10.44 -0.38 5.67
CA TYR A 290 10.71 -0.56 7.08
C TYR A 290 9.71 -1.53 7.67
N ILE A 291 8.41 -1.31 7.44
CA ILE A 291 7.34 -2.20 7.89
C ILE A 291 7.54 -3.61 7.36
N ASN A 292 7.82 -3.78 6.05
CA ASN A 292 8.08 -5.10 5.46
C ASN A 292 9.27 -5.82 6.13
N ARG A 293 10.35 -5.08 6.38
CA ARG A 293 11.53 -5.62 7.07
C ARG A 293 11.23 -6.00 8.52
N TYR A 294 10.44 -5.20 9.23
CA TYR A 294 10.08 -5.47 10.62
C TYR A 294 9.16 -6.68 10.74
N ILE A 295 8.16 -6.81 9.86
CA ILE A 295 7.26 -7.98 9.82
C ILE A 295 8.05 -9.26 9.55
N ASN A 296 8.94 -9.26 8.54
CA ASN A 296 9.76 -10.43 8.25
C ASN A 296 10.70 -10.78 9.40
N LYS A 297 11.35 -9.80 10.04
CA LYS A 297 12.15 -10.06 11.26
C LYS A 297 11.32 -10.57 12.42
N TRP A 298 10.10 -10.06 12.58
CA TRP A 298 9.18 -10.50 13.62
C TRP A 298 8.86 -12.00 13.49
N GLY A 299 8.59 -12.44 12.27
CA GLY A 299 8.26 -13.82 11.94
C GLY A 299 9.47 -14.76 11.88
N GLU A 300 10.58 -14.38 11.24
CA GLU A 300 11.76 -15.22 11.07
C GLU A 300 12.52 -15.44 12.39
N LEU A 301 12.56 -14.43 13.25
CA LEU A 301 13.32 -14.43 14.50
C LEU A 301 12.51 -14.93 15.71
N VAL A 302 11.34 -15.56 15.49
CA VAL A 302 10.44 -16.03 16.56
C VAL A 302 11.15 -16.91 17.62
N HIS A 303 12.06 -17.78 17.19
CA HIS A 303 12.90 -18.63 18.05
C HIS A 303 14.39 -18.28 17.91
N GLY A 304 14.71 -17.05 17.49
CA GLY A 304 16.07 -16.60 17.19
C GLY A 304 16.65 -17.19 15.91
N VAL A 305 17.90 -16.81 15.59
CA VAL A 305 18.54 -17.15 14.31
C VAL A 305 18.88 -18.64 14.14
N LEU A 306 19.04 -19.37 15.25
CA LEU A 306 19.38 -20.80 15.22
C LEU A 306 18.15 -21.72 15.06
N ASN A 307 17.00 -21.18 14.69
CA ASN A 307 15.80 -21.94 14.37
C ASN A 307 15.92 -22.58 12.96
N PHE A 308 16.77 -23.60 12.82
CA PHE A 308 17.02 -24.26 11.52
C PHE A 308 15.90 -25.20 11.07
N THR A 309 14.94 -25.50 11.94
CA THR A 309 13.78 -26.35 11.64
C THR A 309 12.59 -25.56 11.10
N ASP A 310 12.75 -24.24 10.92
CA ASP A 310 11.71 -23.30 10.47
C ASP A 310 10.43 -23.32 11.32
N LYS A 311 10.56 -23.75 12.59
CA LYS A 311 9.41 -23.93 13.48
C LYS A 311 8.78 -22.56 13.76
N ASP A 312 7.47 -22.45 13.56
CA ASP A 312 6.66 -21.24 13.79
C ASP A 312 7.15 -19.99 13.00
N LYS A 313 8.06 -20.15 12.03
CA LYS A 313 8.56 -19.02 11.25
C LYS A 313 7.49 -18.53 10.30
N LEU A 314 7.34 -17.22 10.27
CA LEU A 314 6.43 -16.52 9.37
C LEU A 314 7.23 -15.56 8.49
N LYS A 315 6.79 -15.39 7.25
CA LYS A 315 7.29 -14.38 6.32
C LYS A 315 6.13 -13.74 5.57
N THR A 316 6.37 -12.56 5.01
CA THR A 316 5.40 -11.97 4.08
C THR A 316 5.27 -12.85 2.83
N THR A 317 4.06 -12.93 2.29
CA THR A 317 3.80 -13.70 1.06
C THR A 317 4.50 -13.12 -0.15
N THR A 318 4.72 -11.80 -0.14
CA THR A 318 5.48 -11.09 -1.16
C THR A 318 6.34 -10.00 -0.53
N ASP A 319 7.31 -9.49 -1.28
CA ASP A 319 8.10 -8.32 -0.88
C ASP A 319 7.32 -6.99 -0.97
N GLY A 320 6.18 -7.01 -1.69
CA GLY A 320 5.30 -5.86 -1.87
C GLY A 320 4.18 -5.80 -0.82
N MET A 321 3.68 -4.59 -0.58
CA MET A 321 2.47 -4.35 0.21
C MET A 321 1.49 -3.52 -0.62
N ASN A 322 0.20 -3.82 -0.51
CA ASN A 322 -0.83 -2.93 -1.01
C ASN A 322 -1.17 -1.88 0.04
N ILE A 323 -1.84 -0.81 -0.40
CA ILE A 323 -2.37 0.22 0.49
C ILE A 323 -3.89 0.10 0.50
N ILE A 324 -4.49 0.03 1.68
CA ILE A 324 -5.94 0.01 1.89
C ILE A 324 -6.31 1.24 2.70
N TYR A 325 -7.42 1.88 2.32
CA TYR A 325 -8.04 2.95 3.09
C TYR A 325 -9.28 2.40 3.76
N ASP A 326 -9.37 2.59 5.07
CA ASP A 326 -10.54 2.27 5.86
C ASP A 326 -10.92 3.50 6.69
N LYS A 327 -12.13 4.03 6.49
CA LYS A 327 -12.64 5.26 7.15
C LYS A 327 -11.65 6.44 7.12
N GLY A 328 -10.94 6.61 6.00
CA GLY A 328 -9.95 7.69 5.83
C GLY A 328 -8.60 7.41 6.48
N VAL A 329 -8.40 6.24 7.09
CA VAL A 329 -7.10 5.81 7.64
C VAL A 329 -6.40 4.90 6.65
N CYS A 330 -5.13 5.19 6.41
CA CYS A 330 -4.27 4.47 5.47
C CYS A 330 -3.54 3.31 6.17
N TYR A 331 -3.58 2.13 5.54
CA TYR A 331 -2.95 0.91 6.03
C TYR A 331 -2.11 0.23 4.94
N TYR A 332 -0.95 -0.29 5.33
CA TYR A 332 -0.28 -1.32 4.56
C TYR A 332 -0.93 -2.67 4.76
N TYR A 333 -1.16 -3.37 3.66
CA TYR A 333 -1.72 -4.70 3.61
C TYR A 333 -0.71 -5.69 3.02
N THR A 334 -0.47 -6.81 3.72
CA THR A 334 0.32 -7.93 3.21
C THR A 334 -0.12 -9.26 3.82
N GLY A 335 -0.12 -10.32 3.04
CA GLY A 335 -0.31 -11.69 3.52
C GLY A 335 0.91 -12.21 4.26
N ILE A 336 0.67 -13.14 5.18
CA ILE A 336 1.70 -13.83 5.97
C ILE A 336 1.55 -15.33 5.74
N THR A 337 2.67 -15.99 5.48
CA THR A 337 2.76 -17.43 5.25
C THR A 337 3.80 -18.06 6.17
N SER A 338 3.64 -19.36 6.44
CA SER A 338 4.65 -20.15 7.14
C SER A 338 5.88 -20.40 6.25
N VAL A 339 7.06 -20.37 6.84
CA VAL A 339 8.29 -20.82 6.17
C VAL A 339 8.34 -22.35 6.25
N GLY A 340 8.29 -23.05 5.11
CA GLY A 340 8.30 -24.51 5.07
C GLY A 340 7.78 -25.09 3.76
N SER A 341 7.44 -26.38 3.75
CA SER A 341 6.98 -27.11 2.55
C SER A 341 5.58 -26.72 2.07
N ASP A 342 4.73 -26.19 2.97
CA ASP A 342 3.38 -25.77 2.65
C ASP A 342 3.25 -24.25 2.82
N GLU A 343 3.47 -23.49 1.75
CA GLU A 343 3.31 -22.02 1.71
C GLU A 343 1.82 -21.63 1.67
N SER A 344 1.07 -21.99 2.71
CA SER A 344 -0.33 -21.60 2.90
C SER A 344 -0.44 -20.24 3.60
N LEU A 345 -1.47 -19.47 3.27
CA LEU A 345 -1.75 -18.22 3.96
C LEU A 345 -2.14 -18.54 5.41
N VAL A 346 -1.44 -17.94 6.37
CA VAL A 346 -1.73 -18.03 7.81
C VAL A 346 -2.66 -16.89 8.25
N GLY A 347 -2.51 -15.75 7.59
CA GLY A 347 -3.30 -14.55 7.84
C GLY A 347 -2.72 -13.37 7.06
N PHE A 348 -3.16 -12.17 7.37
CA PHE A 348 -2.62 -10.95 6.79
C PHE A 348 -2.41 -9.89 7.86
N MET A 349 -1.49 -8.99 7.58
CA MET A 349 -1.13 -7.87 8.43
C MET A 349 -1.71 -6.60 7.84
N LEU A 350 -2.36 -5.82 8.70
CA LEU A 350 -2.72 -4.43 8.45
C LEU A 350 -1.88 -3.54 9.36
N THR A 351 -1.01 -2.71 8.78
CA THR A 351 -0.15 -1.79 9.53
C THR A 351 -0.53 -0.36 9.22
N ASN A 352 -0.88 0.42 10.25
CA ASN A 352 -1.20 1.83 10.09
C ASN A 352 0.03 2.58 9.54
N THR A 353 -0.12 3.29 8.42
CA THR A 353 0.98 3.96 7.72
C THR A 353 1.49 5.21 8.45
N ARG A 354 0.79 5.67 9.48
CA ARG A 354 1.17 6.79 10.33
C ARG A 354 1.81 6.31 11.64
N THR A 355 1.09 5.50 12.42
CA THR A 355 1.54 5.07 13.75
C THR A 355 2.49 3.87 13.71
N GLY A 356 2.41 3.04 12.67
CA GLY A 356 3.13 1.77 12.59
C GLY A 356 2.51 0.66 13.41
N GLU A 357 1.34 0.88 14.04
CA GLU A 357 0.61 -0.15 14.76
C GLU A 357 0.13 -1.24 13.79
N THR A 358 0.38 -2.50 14.14
CA THR A 358 0.11 -3.65 13.27
C THR A 358 -0.90 -4.60 13.90
N LYS A 359 -1.87 -5.00 13.09
CA LYS A 359 -2.90 -5.97 13.40
C LYS A 359 -2.75 -7.19 12.49
N MET A 360 -2.81 -8.39 13.07
CA MET A 360 -2.82 -9.65 12.31
C MET A 360 -4.22 -10.23 12.32
N TYR A 361 -4.76 -10.48 11.14
CA TYR A 361 -6.04 -11.16 10.98
C TYR A 361 -5.77 -12.58 10.51
N LYS A 362 -6.13 -13.56 11.34
CA LYS A 362 -5.92 -14.97 11.03
C LYS A 362 -6.96 -15.42 10.02
N THR A 363 -6.48 -15.98 8.93
CA THR A 363 -7.31 -16.63 7.92
C THR A 363 -6.47 -17.66 7.17
N ALA A 364 -6.93 -18.90 7.18
CA ALA A 364 -6.32 -19.95 6.39
C ALA A 364 -6.82 -19.86 4.94
N GLY A 365 -5.92 -20.02 3.97
CA GLY A 365 -6.33 -20.05 2.58
C GLY A 365 -5.18 -19.92 1.57
N ALA A 366 -5.54 -19.46 0.38
CA ALA A 366 -4.63 -19.18 -0.71
C ALA A 366 -3.87 -17.87 -0.48
N THR A 367 -2.59 -17.87 -0.86
CA THR A 367 -1.79 -16.64 -0.95
C THR A 367 -2.33 -15.71 -2.04
N GLU A 368 -1.95 -14.44 -2.00
CA GLU A 368 -2.33 -13.46 -3.01
C GLU A 368 -1.95 -13.90 -4.42
N GLU A 369 -0.73 -14.45 -4.61
CA GLU A 369 -0.29 -14.96 -5.91
C GLU A 369 -1.14 -16.13 -6.41
N ALA A 370 -1.54 -17.04 -5.50
CA ALA A 370 -2.43 -18.15 -5.86
C ALA A 370 -3.82 -17.62 -6.28
N GLY A 371 -4.33 -16.61 -5.58
CA GLY A 371 -5.55 -15.90 -5.97
C GLY A 371 -5.43 -15.27 -7.35
N MET A 372 -4.34 -14.54 -7.61
CA MET A 372 -4.06 -13.94 -8.92
C MET A 372 -4.02 -14.98 -10.04
N ARG A 373 -3.29 -16.10 -9.85
CA ARG A 373 -3.23 -17.19 -10.82
C ARG A 373 -4.60 -17.81 -11.08
N SER A 374 -5.43 -17.93 -10.04
CA SER A 374 -6.79 -18.47 -10.19
C SER A 374 -7.68 -17.56 -11.05
N ALA A 375 -7.61 -16.25 -10.82
CA ALA A 375 -8.32 -15.27 -11.65
C ALA A 375 -7.80 -15.27 -13.10
N GLU A 376 -6.48 -15.24 -13.31
CA GLU A 376 -5.86 -15.32 -14.63
C GLU A 376 -6.27 -16.61 -15.38
N GLY A 377 -6.38 -17.73 -14.66
CA GLY A 377 -6.85 -19.00 -15.22
C GLY A 377 -8.27 -18.95 -15.79
N LYS A 378 -9.17 -18.16 -15.19
CA LYS A 378 -10.55 -17.97 -15.71
C LYS A 378 -10.61 -17.14 -17.00
N VAL A 379 -9.58 -16.33 -17.26
CA VAL A 379 -9.49 -15.43 -18.42
C VAL A 379 -8.28 -15.73 -19.31
N GLN A 380 -7.76 -16.96 -19.24
CA GLN A 380 -6.58 -17.40 -19.98
C GLN A 380 -6.66 -17.06 -21.47
N GLN A 381 -7.85 -17.16 -22.07
CA GLN A 381 -8.10 -16.87 -23.48
C GLN A 381 -7.77 -15.42 -23.89
N TYR A 382 -7.85 -14.47 -22.95
CA TYR A 382 -7.55 -13.06 -23.19
C TYR A 382 -6.09 -12.70 -22.90
N GLY A 383 -5.36 -13.58 -22.20
CA GLY A 383 -4.00 -13.30 -21.73
C GLY A 383 -3.91 -12.14 -20.74
N TYR A 384 -4.99 -11.86 -20.00
CA TYR A 384 -5.02 -10.80 -19.02
C TYR A 384 -4.16 -11.10 -17.80
N LYS A 385 -3.66 -10.04 -17.18
CA LYS A 385 -2.83 -10.09 -15.97
C LYS A 385 -3.56 -9.49 -14.78
N ALA A 386 -3.54 -10.20 -13.66
CA ALA A 386 -4.14 -9.74 -12.42
C ALA A 386 -3.24 -8.71 -11.74
N THR A 387 -3.84 -7.69 -11.12
CA THR A 387 -3.14 -6.82 -10.18
C THR A 387 -2.99 -7.51 -8.82
N PHE A 388 -2.04 -7.04 -8.00
CA PHE A 388 -1.94 -7.49 -6.62
C PHE A 388 -3.28 -7.23 -5.89
N PRO A 389 -3.87 -8.24 -5.22
CA PRO A 389 -5.25 -8.17 -4.78
C PRO A 389 -5.43 -7.28 -3.54
N TYR A 390 -6.64 -6.75 -3.41
CA TYR A 390 -7.15 -6.17 -2.18
C TYR A 390 -7.97 -7.22 -1.45
N LEU A 391 -7.71 -7.41 -0.16
CA LEU A 391 -8.52 -8.28 0.65
C LEU A 391 -9.75 -7.53 1.15
N ILE A 392 -10.92 -8.04 0.78
CA ILE A 392 -12.21 -7.47 1.13
C ILE A 392 -13.08 -8.54 1.80
N ASN A 393 -14.10 -8.10 2.51
CA ASN A 393 -15.11 -8.97 3.11
C ASN A 393 -16.38 -8.94 2.25
N ILE A 394 -16.72 -10.06 1.61
CA ILE A 394 -17.98 -10.25 0.92
C ILE A 394 -18.77 -11.32 1.66
N GLN A 395 -19.90 -10.95 2.28
CA GLN A 395 -20.75 -11.88 3.03
C GLN A 395 -20.02 -12.70 4.11
N ASN A 396 -19.14 -12.06 4.89
CA ASN A 396 -18.28 -12.69 5.92
C ASN A 396 -17.24 -13.67 5.36
N GLU A 397 -17.06 -13.71 4.05
CA GLU A 397 -16.02 -14.49 3.39
C GLU A 397 -14.85 -13.60 2.95
N PRO A 398 -13.61 -13.94 3.37
CA PRO A 398 -12.42 -13.26 2.89
C PRO A 398 -12.29 -13.48 1.39
N THR A 399 -12.23 -12.37 0.66
CA THR A 399 -12.29 -12.34 -0.80
C THR A 399 -11.19 -11.45 -1.34
N TYR A 400 -10.38 -11.98 -2.26
CA TYR A 400 -9.45 -11.18 -3.03
C TYR A 400 -10.17 -10.49 -4.19
N PHE A 401 -10.18 -9.16 -4.16
CA PHE A 401 -10.58 -8.34 -5.29
C PHE A 401 -9.35 -7.92 -6.10
N MET A 402 -9.44 -8.03 -7.42
CA MET A 402 -8.37 -7.64 -8.33
C MET A 402 -8.92 -7.11 -9.65
N THR A 403 -8.12 -6.29 -10.30
CA THR A 403 -8.36 -5.88 -11.68
C THR A 403 -7.57 -6.76 -12.63
N LEU A 404 -8.16 -7.05 -13.79
CA LEU A 404 -7.58 -7.84 -14.86
C LEU A 404 -7.25 -6.92 -16.03
N LYS A 405 -5.99 -6.92 -16.43
CA LYS A 405 -5.43 -5.96 -17.38
C LYS A 405 -4.98 -6.62 -18.67
N ASP A 406 -5.12 -5.91 -19.78
CA ASP A 406 -4.50 -6.30 -21.04
C ASP A 406 -2.97 -6.04 -21.04
N SER A 407 -2.30 -6.43 -22.12
CA SER A 407 -0.87 -6.21 -22.31
C SER A 407 -0.46 -4.73 -22.36
N ASN A 408 -1.40 -3.81 -22.57
CA ASN A 408 -1.18 -2.37 -22.51
C ASN A 408 -1.38 -1.81 -21.09
N GLY A 409 -1.72 -2.66 -20.11
CA GLY A 409 -1.95 -2.29 -18.71
C GLY A 409 -3.31 -1.61 -18.46
N LEU A 410 -4.24 -1.70 -19.41
CA LEU A 410 -5.60 -1.17 -19.27
C LEU A 410 -6.49 -2.20 -18.60
N VAL A 411 -7.29 -1.78 -17.62
CA VAL A 411 -8.27 -2.65 -16.96
C VAL A 411 -9.37 -3.02 -17.96
N LYS A 412 -9.63 -4.33 -18.06
CA LYS A 412 -10.67 -4.89 -18.93
C LYS A 412 -11.77 -5.58 -18.15
N GLN A 413 -11.39 -6.27 -17.08
CA GLN A 413 -12.31 -7.05 -16.24
C GLN A 413 -11.91 -6.94 -14.78
N TYR A 414 -12.79 -7.39 -13.90
CA TYR A 414 -12.58 -7.48 -12.47
C TYR A 414 -12.78 -8.92 -12.02
N ALA A 415 -11.99 -9.35 -11.04
CA ALA A 415 -12.13 -10.67 -10.46
C ALA A 415 -12.27 -10.60 -8.93
N MET A 416 -13.10 -11.51 -8.41
CA MET A 416 -13.24 -11.81 -6.99
C MET A 416 -12.93 -13.28 -6.79
N VAL A 417 -12.00 -13.58 -5.89
CA VAL A 417 -11.54 -14.96 -5.59
C VAL A 417 -11.70 -15.21 -4.10
N ASN A 418 -12.38 -16.29 -3.71
CA ASN A 418 -12.49 -16.63 -2.29
C ASN A 418 -11.12 -17.07 -1.76
N VAL A 419 -10.71 -16.53 -0.61
CA VAL A 419 -9.39 -16.82 -0.02
C VAL A 419 -9.30 -18.26 0.48
N LYS A 420 -10.37 -18.78 1.11
CA LYS A 420 -10.39 -20.14 1.66
C LYS A 420 -10.46 -21.19 0.54
N ASN A 421 -11.25 -20.93 -0.50
CA ASN A 421 -11.44 -21.79 -1.66
C ASN A 421 -11.17 -21.01 -2.96
N TYR A 422 -9.90 -20.94 -3.35
CA TYR A 422 -9.46 -20.18 -4.52
C TYR A 422 -10.02 -20.69 -5.86
N ASN A 423 -10.69 -21.85 -5.91
CA ASN A 423 -11.43 -22.30 -7.09
C ASN A 423 -12.73 -21.52 -7.32
N THR A 424 -13.24 -20.86 -6.27
CA THR A 424 -14.42 -19.99 -6.36
C THR A 424 -13.99 -18.63 -6.85
N VAL A 425 -14.24 -18.39 -8.15
CA VAL A 425 -13.81 -17.18 -8.86
C VAL A 425 -14.97 -16.60 -9.64
N GLY A 426 -15.32 -15.35 -9.37
CA GLY A 426 -16.21 -14.54 -10.19
C GLY A 426 -15.40 -13.58 -11.07
N VAL A 427 -15.71 -13.50 -12.37
CA VAL A 427 -15.09 -12.54 -13.31
C VAL A 427 -16.14 -11.86 -14.16
N GLY A 428 -16.05 -10.54 -14.30
CA GLY A 428 -16.97 -9.75 -15.10
C GLY A 428 -16.37 -8.42 -15.58
N ASP A 429 -17.06 -7.81 -16.53
CA ASP A 429 -16.63 -6.53 -17.15
C ASP A 429 -16.94 -5.31 -16.26
N THR A 430 -17.79 -5.50 -15.23
CA THR A 430 -18.17 -4.45 -14.27
C THR A 430 -18.09 -5.01 -12.85
N LEU A 431 -17.84 -4.16 -11.86
CA LEU A 431 -17.79 -4.54 -10.44
C LEU A 431 -19.06 -5.33 -10.02
N GLN A 432 -20.23 -4.84 -10.41
CA GLN A 432 -21.50 -5.51 -10.09
C GLN A 432 -21.64 -6.88 -10.76
N ALA A 433 -21.23 -7.01 -12.03
CA ALA A 433 -21.27 -8.30 -12.72
C ALA A 433 -20.32 -9.32 -12.08
N THR A 434 -19.12 -8.86 -11.68
CA THR A 434 -18.15 -9.68 -10.95
C THR A 434 -18.69 -10.14 -9.60
N LEU A 435 -19.31 -9.22 -8.83
CA LEU A 435 -19.94 -9.55 -7.55
C LEU A 435 -21.03 -10.61 -7.72
N ASN A 436 -21.95 -10.43 -8.68
CA ASN A 436 -23.03 -11.38 -8.90
C ASN A 436 -22.49 -12.79 -9.23
N LYS A 437 -21.54 -12.89 -10.17
CA LYS A 437 -20.90 -14.17 -10.54
C LYS A 437 -20.14 -14.81 -9.37
N TYR A 438 -19.55 -13.99 -8.51
CA TYR A 438 -18.86 -14.47 -7.32
C TYR A 438 -19.84 -15.04 -6.28
N LEU A 439 -20.97 -14.35 -6.03
CA LEU A 439 -22.03 -14.82 -5.13
C LEU A 439 -22.68 -16.13 -5.63
N GLU A 440 -22.89 -16.26 -6.94
CA GLU A 440 -23.32 -17.52 -7.56
C GLU A 440 -22.32 -18.66 -7.26
N GLY A 441 -21.02 -18.39 -7.38
CA GLY A 441 -19.96 -19.35 -7.06
C GLY A 441 -19.93 -19.76 -5.57
N LEU A 442 -20.15 -18.81 -4.65
CA LEU A 442 -20.25 -19.10 -3.22
C LEU A 442 -21.45 -20.01 -2.91
N THR A 443 -22.59 -19.73 -3.52
CA THR A 443 -23.82 -20.52 -3.33
C THR A 443 -23.67 -21.95 -3.85
N ASN A 444 -23.00 -22.12 -5.01
CA ASN A 444 -22.78 -23.43 -5.64
C ASN A 444 -21.77 -24.33 -4.89
N THR A 445 -20.96 -23.79 -3.99
CA THR A 445 -19.89 -24.55 -3.32
C THR A 445 -20.29 -25.14 -1.96
N ASN A 446 -21.57 -25.11 -1.57
CA ASN A 446 -22.05 -25.57 -0.26
C ASN A 446 -21.24 -24.98 0.92
N ILE A 447 -20.69 -23.78 0.76
CA ILE A 447 -20.29 -22.98 1.92
C ILE A 447 -21.61 -22.65 2.60
N SER A 448 -21.89 -23.33 3.71
CA SER A 448 -23.08 -23.04 4.50
C SER A 448 -23.05 -21.55 4.83
N LEU A 449 -23.99 -20.78 4.29
CA LEU A 449 -24.28 -19.40 4.64
C LEU A 449 -24.82 -19.27 6.08
N GLU A 450 -24.51 -20.25 6.93
CA GLU A 450 -24.81 -20.26 8.35
C GLU A 450 -23.82 -19.35 9.06
N SER A 451 -24.15 -18.06 9.11
CA SER A 451 -24.19 -17.24 10.32
C SER A 451 -23.84 -15.77 10.02
N GLY A 452 -24.82 -14.89 10.27
CA GLY A 452 -24.62 -13.44 10.38
C GLY A 452 -25.84 -12.64 9.98
N ASN A 453 -26.39 -12.91 8.80
CA ASN A 453 -27.66 -12.33 8.37
C ASN A 453 -28.74 -13.40 8.46
N GLN A 454 -29.81 -13.13 9.20
CA GLN A 454 -30.97 -14.02 9.23
C GLN A 454 -31.44 -14.21 7.79
N GLU A 455 -31.40 -15.45 7.29
CA GLU A 455 -32.00 -15.78 6.01
C GLU A 455 -33.50 -15.44 6.13
N GLU A 456 -33.93 -14.42 5.42
CA GLU A 456 -35.32 -13.96 5.45
C GLU A 456 -36.12 -14.83 4.50
N VAL A 457 -37.23 -15.38 5.01
CA VAL A 457 -38.20 -16.09 4.21
C VAL A 457 -39.35 -15.14 3.94
N ILE A 458 -39.63 -14.87 2.67
CA ILE A 458 -40.82 -14.15 2.26
C ILE A 458 -41.76 -15.05 1.49
N ARG A 459 -43.05 -14.93 1.81
CA ARG A 459 -44.15 -15.52 1.04
C ARG A 459 -45.02 -14.39 0.54
N GLY A 460 -45.42 -14.47 -0.72
CA GLY A 460 -46.33 -13.47 -1.27
C GLY A 460 -46.82 -13.85 -2.66
N GLU A 461 -47.78 -13.07 -3.13
CA GLU A 461 -48.30 -13.18 -4.48
C GLU A 461 -47.49 -12.31 -5.44
N VAL A 462 -47.15 -12.86 -6.59
CA VAL A 462 -46.45 -12.14 -7.66
C VAL A 462 -47.36 -11.04 -8.21
N GLU A 463 -46.95 -9.77 -8.07
CA GLU A 463 -47.58 -8.60 -8.71
C GLU A 463 -47.08 -8.46 -10.14
N ARG A 464 -45.78 -8.65 -10.35
CA ARG A 464 -45.13 -8.51 -11.65
C ARG A 464 -43.90 -9.40 -11.73
N ILE A 465 -43.68 -9.99 -12.90
CA ILE A 465 -42.48 -10.75 -13.22
C ILE A 465 -41.91 -10.24 -14.54
N GLY A 466 -40.58 -10.08 -14.59
CA GLY A 466 -39.88 -9.62 -15.78
C GLY A 466 -38.63 -10.47 -16.02
N LEU A 467 -38.42 -10.88 -17.27
CA LEU A 467 -37.22 -11.60 -17.67
C LEU A 467 -36.13 -10.61 -18.08
N VAL A 468 -34.97 -10.74 -17.46
CA VAL A 468 -33.73 -10.08 -17.86
C VAL A 468 -32.77 -11.14 -18.35
N ILE A 469 -32.45 -11.09 -19.64
CA ILE A 469 -31.42 -11.94 -20.24
C ILE A 469 -30.10 -11.17 -20.20
N LYS A 470 -29.15 -11.65 -19.41
CA LYS A 470 -27.83 -11.04 -19.30
C LYS A 470 -26.77 -12.12 -19.50
N GLU A 471 -25.94 -11.96 -20.52
CA GLU A 471 -24.80 -12.86 -20.81
C GLU A 471 -25.16 -14.36 -20.93
N GLY A 472 -26.38 -14.69 -21.34
CA GLY A 472 -26.83 -16.08 -21.55
C GLY A 472 -27.53 -16.73 -20.34
N THR A 473 -27.54 -16.07 -19.18
CA THR A 473 -28.30 -16.50 -18.00
C THR A 473 -29.65 -15.78 -17.96
N SER A 474 -30.72 -16.53 -17.70
CA SER A 474 -32.07 -16.00 -17.53
C SER A 474 -32.33 -15.64 -16.08
N ILE A 475 -32.42 -14.35 -15.78
CA ILE A 475 -32.75 -13.84 -14.44
C ILE A 475 -34.17 -13.28 -14.48
N TYR A 476 -35.01 -13.72 -13.55
CA TYR A 476 -36.38 -13.26 -13.41
C TYR A 476 -36.49 -12.30 -12.22
N ASP A 477 -36.88 -11.06 -12.50
CA ASP A 477 -37.17 -10.06 -11.47
C ASP A 477 -38.65 -10.14 -11.09
N ILE A 478 -38.90 -10.36 -9.80
CA ILE A 478 -40.23 -10.60 -9.23
C ILE A 478 -40.55 -9.48 -8.25
N LYS A 479 -41.68 -8.82 -8.45
CA LYS A 479 -42.27 -7.90 -7.49
C LYS A 479 -43.46 -8.57 -6.82
N LEU A 480 -43.48 -8.59 -5.49
CA LEU A 480 -44.60 -9.13 -4.72
C LEU A 480 -45.61 -8.02 -4.39
N LYS A 481 -46.89 -8.38 -4.27
CA LYS A 481 -47.93 -7.45 -3.80
C LYS A 481 -47.58 -6.92 -2.40
N ASN A 482 -47.78 -5.61 -2.19
CA ASN A 482 -47.47 -4.92 -0.93
C ASN A 482 -45.99 -4.99 -0.49
N ASN A 483 -45.07 -5.23 -1.43
CA ASN A 483 -43.63 -5.14 -1.20
C ASN A 483 -42.99 -4.19 -2.22
N GLU A 484 -42.15 -3.27 -1.76
CA GLU A 484 -41.46 -2.32 -2.62
C GLU A 484 -40.16 -2.88 -3.22
N ASN A 485 -39.66 -3.99 -2.68
CA ASN A 485 -38.45 -4.67 -3.15
C ASN A 485 -38.75 -5.53 -4.38
N ILE A 486 -37.74 -5.68 -5.22
CA ILE A 486 -37.72 -6.52 -6.41
C ILE A 486 -36.76 -7.68 -6.12
N PHE A 487 -37.23 -8.90 -6.29
CA PHE A 487 -36.48 -10.12 -6.02
C PHE A 487 -35.97 -10.72 -7.32
N SER A 488 -34.66 -10.85 -7.47
CA SER A 488 -34.02 -11.42 -8.66
C SER A 488 -33.71 -12.89 -8.46
N VAL A 489 -34.27 -13.75 -9.31
CA VAL A 489 -34.18 -15.20 -9.24
C VAL A 489 -33.56 -15.76 -10.52
N SER A 490 -32.46 -16.50 -10.41
CA SER A 490 -31.86 -17.20 -11.56
C SER A 490 -32.57 -18.51 -11.85
N THR A 491 -32.73 -18.89 -13.12
CA THR A 491 -33.21 -20.22 -13.52
C THR A 491 -32.29 -21.37 -13.06
N GLU A 492 -31.05 -21.05 -12.66
CA GLU A 492 -30.12 -22.03 -12.08
C GLU A 492 -30.49 -22.38 -10.63
N ILE A 493 -31.12 -21.46 -9.91
CA ILE A 493 -31.58 -21.66 -8.52
C ILE A 493 -32.87 -22.47 -8.52
N SER A 494 -33.83 -22.09 -9.36
CA SER A 494 -35.08 -22.83 -9.53
C SER A 494 -35.64 -22.60 -10.92
N ARG A 495 -35.94 -23.69 -11.65
CA ARG A 495 -36.59 -23.58 -12.96
C ARG A 495 -38.07 -23.20 -12.86
N GLU A 496 -38.68 -23.36 -11.69
CA GLU A 496 -40.09 -23.02 -11.43
C GLU A 496 -40.36 -21.53 -11.72
N VAL A 497 -39.36 -20.67 -11.55
CA VAL A 497 -39.52 -19.24 -11.81
C VAL A 497 -39.85 -18.94 -13.27
N ALA A 498 -39.36 -19.74 -14.22
CA ALA A 498 -39.64 -19.56 -15.63
C ALA A 498 -41.08 -19.87 -16.01
N LEU A 499 -41.80 -20.62 -15.17
CA LEU A 499 -43.20 -20.97 -15.35
C LEU A 499 -44.14 -20.15 -14.45
N THR A 500 -43.58 -19.31 -13.58
CA THR A 500 -44.34 -18.53 -12.60
C THR A 500 -45.06 -17.37 -13.27
N GLN A 501 -46.32 -17.14 -12.89
CA GLN A 501 -47.18 -16.11 -13.44
C GLN A 501 -47.59 -15.07 -12.39
N VAL A 502 -48.17 -13.96 -12.87
CA VAL A 502 -48.79 -12.96 -12.01
C VAL A 502 -49.93 -13.62 -11.23
N ASN A 503 -49.99 -13.34 -9.92
CA ASN A 503 -50.86 -13.94 -8.90
C ASN A 503 -50.46 -15.33 -8.37
N ASP A 504 -49.37 -15.93 -8.85
CA ASP A 504 -48.86 -17.14 -8.22
C ASP A 504 -48.34 -16.83 -6.82
N SER A 505 -48.59 -17.74 -5.88
CA SER A 505 -48.00 -17.72 -4.54
C SER A 505 -46.61 -18.33 -4.58
N VAL A 506 -45.61 -17.57 -4.13
CA VAL A 506 -44.21 -17.99 -4.14
C VAL A 506 -43.60 -17.86 -2.75
N GLU A 507 -42.63 -18.73 -2.45
CA GLU A 507 -41.74 -18.62 -1.31
C GLU A 507 -40.33 -18.34 -1.82
N MET A 508 -39.69 -17.32 -1.24
CA MET A 508 -38.32 -16.95 -1.54
C MET A 508 -37.51 -16.85 -0.26
N LYS A 509 -36.30 -17.37 -0.29
CA LYS A 509 -35.30 -17.16 0.76
C LYS A 509 -34.23 -16.22 0.24
N PHE A 510 -33.88 -15.20 1.01
CA PHE A 510 -32.90 -14.22 0.59
C PHE A 510 -32.15 -13.64 1.79
N ILE A 511 -31.06 -12.95 1.49
CA ILE A 511 -30.31 -12.17 2.47
C ILE A 511 -30.35 -10.72 2.02
N LYS A 512 -30.92 -9.83 2.84
CA LYS A 512 -30.97 -8.40 2.53
C LYS A 512 -29.57 -7.77 2.73
N VAL A 513 -29.00 -7.18 1.68
CA VAL A 513 -27.70 -6.48 1.73
C VAL A 513 -27.93 -4.99 1.45
N GLY A 514 -27.83 -4.16 2.50
CA GLY A 514 -28.08 -2.71 2.42
C GLY A 514 -29.55 -2.35 2.13
N ASP A 515 -29.79 -1.08 1.78
CA ASP A 515 -31.13 -0.57 1.40
C ASP A 515 -31.36 -0.58 -0.12
N ASN A 516 -30.90 -1.65 -0.77
CA ASN A 516 -31.06 -1.77 -2.22
C ASN A 516 -32.48 -2.28 -2.57
N ARG A 517 -33.07 -1.72 -3.63
CA ARG A 517 -34.41 -2.12 -4.10
C ARG A 517 -34.41 -3.50 -4.76
N TYR A 518 -33.27 -3.96 -5.25
CA TYR A 518 -33.09 -5.28 -5.88
C TYR A 518 -32.40 -6.23 -4.91
N ILE A 519 -33.02 -7.39 -4.68
CA ILE A 519 -32.60 -8.40 -3.72
C ILE A 519 -32.40 -9.72 -4.45
N ILE A 520 -31.21 -10.31 -4.34
CA ILE A 520 -30.94 -11.63 -4.92
C ILE A 520 -31.50 -12.70 -3.99
N THR A 521 -32.27 -13.64 -4.55
CA THR A 521 -32.81 -14.77 -3.79
C THR A 521 -31.85 -15.95 -3.82
N ASN A 522 -31.70 -16.64 -2.69
CA ASN A 522 -30.92 -17.88 -2.57
C ASN A 522 -31.77 -19.13 -2.86
N SER A 523 -33.09 -19.02 -2.70
CA SER A 523 -34.03 -20.11 -2.96
C SER A 523 -35.35 -19.54 -3.48
N PHE A 524 -36.00 -20.29 -4.37
CA PHE A 524 -37.31 -19.96 -4.93
C PHE A 524 -38.16 -21.22 -5.09
N SER A 525 -39.40 -21.17 -4.60
CA SER A 525 -40.42 -22.19 -4.83
C SER A 525 -41.75 -21.53 -5.19
N ASN A 526 -42.40 -22.02 -6.24
CA ASN A 526 -43.76 -21.64 -6.57
C ASN A 526 -44.74 -22.60 -5.90
N LEU A 527 -45.37 -22.13 -4.82
CA LEU A 527 -46.32 -22.89 -4.01
C LEU A 527 -47.60 -23.22 -4.78
N SER A 528 -47.86 -22.54 -5.89
CA SER A 528 -49.03 -22.77 -6.74
C SER A 528 -48.91 -24.06 -7.56
N PHE A 529 -47.69 -24.57 -7.79
CA PHE A 529 -47.47 -25.86 -8.47
C PHE A 529 -47.71 -27.06 -7.54
N VAL A 530 -47.60 -26.88 -6.23
CA VAL A 530 -47.82 -27.96 -5.25
C VAL A 530 -49.31 -28.28 -5.08
N ASN A 531 -50.20 -27.34 -5.43
CA ASN A 531 -51.65 -27.51 -5.34
C ASN A 531 -52.30 -28.11 -6.60
N SER A 532 -51.53 -28.55 -7.60
CA SER A 532 -52.06 -29.13 -8.84
C SER A 532 -52.11 -30.67 -8.89
N GLU A 533 -51.87 -31.36 -7.77
CA GLU A 533 -52.01 -32.82 -7.64
C GLU A 533 -53.26 -33.27 -6.83
N GLU A 534 -54.41 -32.61 -7.00
CA GLU A 534 -55.72 -33.16 -6.61
C GLU A 534 -56.58 -33.59 -7.80
#